data_AF-A0AAD5D331-F1
#
_entry.id   AF-A0AAD5D331-F1
#
_cell.length_a   1.000
_cell.length_b   1.000
_cell.length_c   1.000
_cell.angle_alpha   90.00
_cell.angle_beta   90.00
_cell.angle_gamma   90.00
#
_symmetry.space_group_name_H-M   'P 1'
#
loop_
_entity.id
_entity.type
_entity.pdbx_description
1 polymer ?
#
loop_
_entity_poly.entity_id
_entity_poly.type
_entity_poly.pdbx_seq_one_letter_code
_entity_poly.pdbx_strand_id
1 'polypeptide(L)'
;VQSPDEKPESEDAVESPHMVTIRSKCITQLLLLGALDIIQKKYWSRLKGYQKITILEILFSMLEFAASYNSYTNLRLRMQHNPPERPPINLLRQEFTGTCIYLEALHKATSGIDLNQNGELLRKSDYSLDDDDDRVKTNAEEKLASFCGQVLKEAYDFQTSIGDSTNMEIHQVLELRSPIVVKVLKGMCSMENQIFRRHLISFYPLITKLVCCEQMDVRCALADLFSMQIRVLMQ
;
A
#
# COMPACT_ATOMS: atom_id res chain seq x y z
N VAL A 1 -41.32 -44.21 -30.26
CA VAL A 1 -41.28 -42.74 -30.19
C VAL A 1 -40.51 -42.41 -28.93
N GLN A 2 -39.24 -42.03 -29.07
CA GLN A 2 -38.38 -41.66 -27.96
C GLN A 2 -37.92 -40.25 -28.27
N SER A 3 -38.36 -39.33 -27.41
CA SER A 3 -38.09 -37.90 -27.47
C SER A 3 -37.46 -37.47 -26.14
N PRO A 4 -36.64 -36.41 -26.16
CA PRO A 4 -35.40 -36.34 -25.43
C PRO A 4 -35.49 -35.40 -24.22
N ASP A 5 -34.80 -35.75 -23.14
CA ASP A 5 -34.42 -34.80 -22.09
C ASP A 5 -32.97 -35.12 -21.69
N GLU A 6 -32.05 -34.87 -22.63
CA GLU A 6 -30.68 -34.56 -22.27
C GLU A 6 -30.70 -33.21 -21.55
N LYS A 7 -30.46 -33.25 -20.24
CA LYS A 7 -30.10 -32.05 -19.48
C LYS A 7 -28.92 -31.39 -20.19
N PRO A 8 -28.93 -30.07 -20.45
CA PRO A 8 -27.74 -29.42 -20.94
C PRO A 8 -26.69 -29.52 -19.82
N GLU A 9 -25.59 -30.23 -20.12
CA GLU A 9 -24.35 -30.11 -19.36
C GLU A 9 -24.04 -28.62 -19.23
N SER A 10 -23.74 -28.19 -18.02
CA SER A 10 -23.39 -26.82 -17.69
C SER A 10 -22.38 -26.31 -18.69
N GLU A 11 -22.75 -25.31 -19.47
CA GLU A 11 -21.82 -24.49 -20.23
C GLU A 11 -20.79 -23.95 -19.21
N ASP A 12 -19.63 -24.58 -19.16
CA ASP A 12 -18.44 -24.03 -18.52
C ASP A 12 -18.29 -22.63 -19.10
N ALA A 13 -18.61 -21.61 -18.30
CA ALA A 13 -18.56 -20.22 -18.71
C ALA A 13 -17.11 -19.90 -19.11
N VAL A 14 -16.82 -20.02 -20.40
CA VAL A 14 -15.49 -19.79 -20.97
C VAL A 14 -15.10 -18.37 -20.62
N GLU A 15 -14.11 -18.25 -19.74
CA GLU A 15 -13.61 -16.97 -19.27
C GLU A 15 -13.21 -16.10 -20.47
N SER A 16 -13.76 -14.88 -20.54
CA SER A 16 -13.43 -13.96 -21.63
C SER A 16 -11.90 -13.77 -21.73
N PRO A 17 -11.31 -13.69 -22.94
CA PRO A 17 -9.86 -13.50 -23.11
C PRO A 17 -9.28 -12.31 -22.33
N HIS A 18 -10.09 -11.27 -22.08
CA HIS A 18 -9.73 -10.12 -21.28
C HIS A 18 -9.49 -10.45 -19.79
N MET A 19 -10.32 -11.32 -19.21
CA MET A 19 -10.18 -11.72 -17.80
C MET A 19 -8.95 -12.60 -17.59
N VAL A 20 -8.66 -13.50 -18.54
CA VAL A 20 -7.41 -14.27 -18.56
C VAL A 20 -6.19 -13.34 -18.58
N THR A 21 -6.24 -12.27 -19.38
CA THR A 21 -5.18 -11.27 -19.46
C THR A 21 -5.01 -10.51 -18.15
N ILE A 22 -6.11 -10.05 -17.55
CA ILE A 22 -6.10 -9.33 -16.26
C ILE A 22 -5.51 -10.23 -15.17
N ARG A 23 -5.97 -11.49 -15.08
CA ARG A 23 -5.46 -12.45 -14.11
C ARG A 23 -3.96 -12.67 -14.29
N SER A 24 -3.52 -12.93 -15.52
CA SER A 24 -2.10 -13.14 -15.82
C SER A 24 -1.25 -11.95 -15.41
N LYS A 25 -1.72 -10.71 -15.64
CA LYS A 25 -1.05 -9.49 -15.16
C LYS A 25 -0.95 -9.44 -13.64
N CYS A 26 -2.03 -9.76 -12.92
CA CYS A 26 -2.03 -9.76 -11.45
C CYS A 26 -1.07 -10.83 -10.89
N ILE A 27 -1.01 -12.03 -11.49
CA ILE A 27 -0.05 -13.08 -11.08
C ILE A 27 1.38 -12.58 -11.28
N THR A 28 1.69 -12.04 -12.46
CA THR A 28 3.02 -11.51 -12.76
C THR A 28 3.42 -10.39 -11.81
N GLN A 29 2.49 -9.48 -11.49
CA GLN A 29 2.73 -8.42 -10.51
C GLN A 29 3.00 -8.96 -9.10
N LEU A 30 2.30 -10.00 -8.65
CA LEU A 30 2.57 -10.64 -7.36
C LEU A 30 3.97 -11.26 -7.30
N LEU A 31 4.36 -11.97 -8.37
CA LEU A 31 5.69 -12.56 -8.47
C LEU A 31 6.77 -11.47 -8.46
N LEU A 32 6.55 -10.39 -9.20
CA LEU A 32 7.46 -9.27 -9.24
C LEU A 32 7.51 -8.53 -7.89
N LEU A 33 6.39 -8.36 -7.20
CA LEU A 33 6.34 -7.76 -5.87
C LEU A 33 7.15 -8.59 -4.86
N GLY A 34 7.04 -9.92 -4.90
CA GLY A 34 7.86 -10.81 -4.09
C GLY A 34 9.35 -10.71 -4.42
N ALA A 35 9.70 -10.61 -5.70
CA ALA A 35 11.09 -10.42 -6.12
C ALA A 35 11.65 -9.07 -5.63
N LEU A 36 10.88 -7.99 -5.75
CA LEU A 36 11.27 -6.65 -5.26
C LEU A 36 11.46 -6.65 -3.75
N ASP A 37 10.60 -7.35 -2.99
CA ASP A 37 10.76 -7.50 -1.55
C ASP A 37 12.06 -8.21 -1.16
N ILE A 38 12.42 -9.27 -1.88
CA ILE A 38 13.70 -9.96 -1.67
C ILE A 38 14.87 -9.04 -1.99
N ILE A 39 14.79 -8.30 -3.10
CA ILE A 39 15.83 -7.36 -3.53
C ILE A 39 16.04 -6.27 -2.47
N GLN A 40 14.96 -5.60 -2.04
CA GLN A 40 15.05 -4.50 -1.08
C GLN A 40 15.39 -4.96 0.35
N LYS A 41 15.18 -6.23 0.70
CA LYS A 41 15.63 -6.77 2.00
C LYS A 41 17.09 -7.22 2.00
N LYS A 42 17.55 -7.88 0.93
CA LYS A 42 18.87 -8.52 0.92
C LYS A 42 19.97 -7.72 0.27
N TYR A 43 19.63 -6.82 -0.64
CA TYR A 43 20.60 -6.18 -1.54
C TYR A 43 20.51 -4.66 -1.58
N TRP A 44 19.68 -4.02 -0.76
CA TRP A 44 19.45 -2.55 -0.78
C TRP A 44 20.72 -1.71 -0.73
N SER A 45 21.64 -2.04 0.17
CA SER A 45 22.93 -1.35 0.32
C SER A 45 23.88 -1.51 -0.87
N ARG A 46 23.62 -2.48 -1.74
CA ARG A 46 24.40 -2.73 -2.97
C ARG A 46 23.80 -2.07 -4.20
N LEU A 47 22.62 -1.46 -4.08
CA LEU A 47 21.95 -0.78 -5.18
C LEU A 47 22.48 0.63 -5.34
N LYS A 48 22.65 1.04 -6.60
CA LYS A 48 22.89 2.45 -6.96
C LYS A 48 21.63 3.27 -6.76
N GLY A 49 21.75 4.59 -6.60
CA GLY A 49 20.62 5.45 -6.29
C GLY A 49 19.53 5.43 -7.36
N TYR A 50 19.91 5.47 -8.64
CA TYR A 50 18.93 5.30 -9.73
C TYR A 50 18.16 3.97 -9.63
N GLN A 51 18.80 2.88 -9.20
CA GLN A 51 18.14 1.57 -9.03
C GLN A 51 17.16 1.59 -7.85
N LYS A 52 17.54 2.23 -6.73
CA LYS A 52 16.66 2.45 -5.59
C LYS A 52 15.41 3.23 -6.01
N ILE A 53 15.58 4.33 -6.76
CA ILE A 53 14.47 5.14 -7.29
C ILE A 53 13.57 4.30 -8.21
N THR A 54 14.15 3.55 -9.15
CA THR A 54 13.37 2.68 -10.05
C THR A 54 12.57 1.63 -9.28
N ILE A 55 13.13 1.02 -8.23
CA ILE A 55 12.39 0.08 -7.38
C ILE A 55 11.20 0.77 -6.72
N LEU A 56 11.38 1.98 -6.17
CA LEU A 56 10.30 2.74 -5.55
C LEU A 56 9.19 3.08 -6.56
N GLU A 57 9.56 3.42 -7.80
CA GLU A 57 8.59 3.71 -8.87
C GLU A 57 7.80 2.46 -9.30
N ILE A 58 8.48 1.33 -9.46
CA ILE A 58 7.81 0.06 -9.81
C ILE A 58 6.86 -0.37 -8.69
N LEU A 59 7.30 -0.30 -7.43
CA LEU A 59 6.46 -0.63 -6.28
C LEU A 59 5.22 0.26 -6.21
N PHE A 60 5.39 1.57 -6.41
CA PHE A 60 4.28 2.52 -6.41
C PHE A 60 3.30 2.22 -7.55
N SER A 61 3.78 1.97 -8.77
CA SER A 61 2.93 1.64 -9.92
C SER A 61 2.09 0.37 -9.69
N MET A 62 2.66 -0.66 -9.03
CA MET A 62 1.91 -1.86 -8.66
C MET A 62 0.83 -1.58 -7.62
N LEU A 63 1.14 -0.70 -6.67
CA LEU A 63 0.21 -0.31 -5.62
C LEU A 63 -0.95 0.50 -6.20
N GLU A 64 -0.68 1.47 -7.05
CA GLU A 64 -1.72 2.24 -7.76
C GLU A 64 -2.61 1.34 -8.60
N PHE A 65 -2.04 0.33 -9.28
CA PHE A 65 -2.83 -0.65 -10.01
C PHE A 65 -3.78 -1.43 -9.10
N ALA A 66 -3.29 -1.93 -7.95
CA ALA A 66 -4.13 -2.66 -7.01
C ALA A 66 -5.22 -1.77 -6.36
N ALA A 67 -4.84 -0.54 -5.96
CA ALA A 67 -5.74 0.43 -5.34
C ALA A 67 -6.84 0.90 -6.31
N SER A 68 -6.48 1.21 -7.56
CA SER A 68 -7.44 1.60 -8.60
C SER A 68 -8.43 0.47 -8.91
N TYR A 69 -7.96 -0.77 -8.97
CA TYR A 69 -8.84 -1.93 -9.13
C TYR A 69 -9.83 -2.06 -7.96
N ASN A 70 -9.33 -1.98 -6.72
CA ASN A 70 -10.14 -2.14 -5.52
C ASN A 70 -11.16 -1.01 -5.33
N SER A 71 -10.95 0.14 -5.96
CA SER A 71 -11.91 1.26 -5.96
C SER A 71 -13.07 1.09 -6.97
N TYR A 72 -12.96 0.18 -7.94
CA TYR A 72 -13.98 -0.03 -8.98
C TYR A 72 -14.99 -1.12 -8.58
N THR A 73 -16.15 -0.72 -8.04
CA THR A 73 -17.21 -1.64 -7.55
C THR A 73 -17.67 -2.65 -8.61
N ASN A 74 -17.97 -2.20 -9.83
CA ASN A 74 -18.43 -3.09 -10.91
C ASN A 74 -17.39 -4.15 -11.30
N LEU A 75 -16.11 -3.79 -11.24
CA LEU A 75 -15.02 -4.67 -11.61
C LEU A 75 -14.82 -5.74 -10.52
N ARG A 76 -14.87 -5.32 -9.24
CA ARG A 76 -14.86 -6.21 -8.07
C ARG A 76 -16.00 -7.22 -8.10
N LEU A 77 -17.23 -6.76 -8.37
CA LEU A 77 -18.40 -7.63 -8.49
C LEU A 77 -18.22 -8.64 -9.62
N ARG A 78 -17.83 -8.22 -10.82
CA ARG A 78 -17.58 -9.14 -11.95
C ARG A 78 -16.51 -10.18 -11.66
N MET A 79 -15.49 -9.83 -10.86
CA MET A 79 -14.44 -10.77 -10.44
C MET A 79 -14.94 -11.81 -9.44
N GLN A 80 -15.86 -11.45 -8.54
CA GLN A 80 -16.43 -12.36 -7.54
C GLN A 80 -17.33 -13.45 -8.15
N HIS A 81 -17.88 -13.22 -9.35
CA HIS A 81 -18.70 -14.20 -10.07
C HIS A 81 -17.85 -15.26 -10.82
N ASN A 82 -16.53 -15.34 -10.61
CA ASN A 82 -15.71 -16.40 -11.19
C ASN A 82 -15.93 -17.74 -10.45
N PRO A 83 -15.94 -18.87 -11.18
CA PRO A 83 -16.14 -20.19 -10.59
C PRO A 83 -15.07 -20.52 -9.53
N PRO A 84 -15.43 -21.33 -8.51
CA PRO A 84 -14.60 -21.61 -7.33
C PRO A 84 -13.26 -22.28 -7.65
N GLU A 85 -13.13 -22.88 -8.83
CA GLU A 85 -11.91 -23.52 -9.32
C GLU A 85 -10.78 -22.52 -9.62
N ARG A 86 -11.11 -21.23 -9.80
CA ARG A 86 -10.15 -20.16 -10.11
C ARG A 86 -10.53 -18.86 -9.38
N PRO A 87 -10.30 -18.78 -8.06
CA PRO A 87 -10.65 -17.58 -7.31
C PRO A 87 -9.91 -16.36 -7.87
N PRO A 88 -10.54 -15.18 -7.90
CA PRO A 88 -9.87 -13.94 -8.25
C PRO A 88 -8.68 -13.72 -7.31
N ILE A 89 -7.58 -13.22 -7.86
CA ILE A 89 -6.42 -12.84 -7.05
C ILE A 89 -6.88 -11.78 -6.07
N ASN A 90 -6.60 -12.00 -4.77
CA ASN A 90 -7.00 -11.07 -3.72
C ASN A 90 -6.18 -9.78 -3.84
N LEU A 91 -6.68 -8.85 -4.66
CA LEU A 91 -6.04 -7.57 -4.94
C LEU A 91 -5.98 -6.66 -3.72
N LEU A 92 -6.85 -6.84 -2.73
CA LEU A 92 -6.73 -6.18 -1.43
C LEU A 92 -5.50 -6.68 -0.67
N ARG A 93 -5.24 -7.99 -0.71
CA ARG A 93 -3.99 -8.56 -0.17
C ARG A 93 -2.77 -8.07 -0.94
N GLN A 94 -2.87 -7.91 -2.26
CA GLN A 94 -1.80 -7.34 -3.08
C GLN A 94 -1.55 -5.88 -2.72
N GLU A 95 -2.60 -5.06 -2.59
CA GLU A 95 -2.51 -3.66 -2.17
C GLU A 95 -1.88 -3.53 -0.78
N PHE A 96 -2.35 -4.34 0.18
CA PHE A 96 -1.79 -4.36 1.54
C PHE A 96 -0.32 -4.81 1.57
N THR A 97 0.01 -5.88 0.85
CA THR A 97 1.40 -6.39 0.77
C THR A 97 2.30 -5.36 0.09
N GLY A 98 1.83 -4.74 -1.00
CA GLY A 98 2.51 -3.67 -1.71
C GLY A 98 2.76 -2.47 -0.81
N THR A 99 1.76 -2.06 -0.04
CA THR A 99 1.88 -0.98 0.96
C THR A 99 2.97 -1.30 1.99
N CYS A 100 3.01 -2.53 2.51
CA CYS A 100 4.03 -2.94 3.48
C CYS A 100 5.44 -2.83 2.91
N ILE A 101 5.65 -3.39 1.72
CA ILE A 101 6.96 -3.41 1.03
C ILE A 101 7.40 -1.99 0.67
N TYR A 102 6.46 -1.18 0.15
CA TYR A 102 6.74 0.18 -0.28
C TYR A 102 7.12 1.08 0.90
N LEU A 103 6.37 1.04 2.01
CA LEU A 103 6.72 1.80 3.22
C LEU A 103 8.08 1.36 3.78
N GLU A 104 8.38 0.06 3.79
CA GLU A 104 9.68 -0.44 4.24
C GLU A 104 10.83 0.11 3.38
N ALA A 105 10.67 0.09 2.05
CA ALA A 105 11.66 0.61 1.12
C ALA A 105 11.83 2.14 1.27
N LEU A 106 10.73 2.89 1.44
CA LEU A 106 10.77 4.34 1.67
C LEU A 106 11.46 4.69 2.99
N HIS A 107 11.21 3.96 4.07
CA HIS A 107 11.89 4.19 5.34
C HIS A 107 13.40 3.85 5.26
N LYS A 108 13.78 2.80 4.54
CA LYS A 108 15.21 2.52 4.27
C LYS A 108 15.86 3.64 3.47
N ALA A 109 15.19 4.14 2.44
CA ALA A 109 15.70 5.21 1.59
C ALA A 109 15.84 6.54 2.33
N THR A 110 14.94 6.84 3.26
CA THR A 110 14.93 8.12 4.00
C THR A 110 15.83 8.13 5.23
N SER A 111 15.97 7.00 5.92
CA SER A 111 16.81 6.90 7.12
C SER A 111 18.31 6.96 6.80
N GLY A 112 18.74 6.63 5.57
CA GLY A 112 20.16 6.55 5.22
C GLY A 112 20.93 5.47 6.01
N ILE A 113 20.21 4.62 6.75
CA ILE A 113 20.77 3.55 7.57
C ILE A 113 20.78 2.28 6.72
N ASP A 114 21.97 1.91 6.24
CA ASP A 114 22.19 0.57 5.69
C ASP A 114 22.40 -0.41 6.86
N LEU A 115 21.44 -1.31 7.08
CA LEU A 115 21.64 -2.47 7.96
C LEU A 115 22.36 -3.55 7.15
N ASN A 116 23.45 -4.10 7.69
CA ASN A 116 24.10 -5.27 7.08
C ASN A 116 23.24 -6.54 7.27
N GLN A 117 23.61 -7.65 6.60
CA GLN A 117 22.89 -8.94 6.68
C GLN A 117 22.79 -9.52 8.12
N ASN A 118 23.53 -8.96 9.08
CA ASN A 118 23.56 -9.38 10.49
C ASN A 118 22.85 -8.37 11.42
N GLY A 119 22.21 -7.32 10.89
CA GLY A 119 21.51 -6.32 11.68
C GLY A 119 22.41 -5.27 12.35
N GLU A 120 23.70 -5.22 12.00
CA GLU A 120 24.59 -4.16 12.49
C GLU A 120 24.46 -2.89 11.64
N LEU A 121 24.42 -1.75 12.32
CA LEU A 121 24.40 -0.41 11.74
C LEU A 121 25.72 -0.13 11.00
N LEU A 122 25.69 -0.11 9.67
CA LEU A 122 26.73 0.58 8.90
C LEU A 122 26.40 2.07 8.94
N ARG A 123 26.84 2.76 10.00
CA ARG A 123 26.93 4.21 9.95
C ARG A 123 27.97 4.55 8.90
N LYS A 124 27.56 5.00 7.71
CA LYS A 124 28.50 5.57 6.72
C LYS A 124 29.31 6.62 7.46
N SER A 125 30.62 6.39 7.57
CA SER A 125 31.56 7.39 8.07
C SER A 125 31.44 8.63 7.19
N ASP A 126 31.53 9.80 7.82
CA ASP A 126 31.29 11.18 7.31
C ASP A 126 32.12 11.65 6.09
N TYR A 127 32.73 10.74 5.35
CA TYR A 127 33.57 11.04 4.20
C TYR A 127 32.90 10.47 2.96
N SER A 128 32.29 11.37 2.18
CA SER A 128 31.48 11.18 0.96
C SER A 128 30.03 10.67 1.17
N LEU A 129 29.14 11.59 1.56
CA LEU A 129 27.76 11.54 1.06
C LEU A 129 27.85 11.64 -0.46
N ASP A 130 27.62 10.51 -1.14
CA ASP A 130 27.51 10.48 -2.59
C ASP A 130 26.29 11.31 -2.98
N ASP A 131 26.40 12.21 -3.96
CA ASP A 131 25.27 13.06 -4.45
C ASP A 131 24.04 12.21 -4.78
N ASP A 132 24.26 10.96 -5.20
CA ASP A 132 23.22 9.96 -5.49
C ASP A 132 22.40 9.56 -4.24
N ASP A 133 22.97 9.55 -3.04
CA ASP A 133 22.29 9.15 -1.79
C ASP A 133 21.36 10.26 -1.28
N ASP A 134 21.79 11.52 -1.34
CA ASP A 134 20.96 12.69 -1.00
C ASP A 134 19.78 12.85 -1.96
N ARG A 135 20.01 12.58 -3.26
CA ARG A 135 18.95 12.56 -4.27
C ARG A 135 17.92 11.46 -4.01
N VAL A 136 18.38 10.25 -3.64
CA VAL A 136 17.49 9.14 -3.26
C VAL A 136 16.70 9.49 -2.01
N LYS A 137 17.35 10.04 -0.98
CA LYS A 137 16.69 10.44 0.28
C LYS A 137 15.59 11.47 0.02
N THR A 138 15.90 12.51 -0.75
CA THR A 138 14.93 13.57 -1.10
C THR A 138 13.74 12.99 -1.89
N ASN A 139 14.01 12.18 -2.92
CA ASN A 139 12.97 11.55 -3.71
C ASN A 139 12.07 10.61 -2.88
N ALA A 140 12.68 9.83 -1.98
CA ALA A 140 11.95 8.94 -1.10
C ALA A 140 11.13 9.70 -0.05
N GLU A 141 11.64 10.83 0.45
CA GLU A 141 10.90 11.68 1.39
C GLU A 141 9.62 12.21 0.74
N GLU A 142 9.71 12.78 -0.46
CA GLU A 142 8.56 13.29 -1.21
C GLU A 142 7.53 12.19 -1.48
N LYS A 143 8.00 11.01 -1.91
CA LYS A 143 7.15 9.84 -2.15
C LYS A 143 6.47 9.35 -0.87
N LEU A 144 7.19 9.28 0.24
CA LEU A 144 6.66 8.88 1.54
C LEU A 144 5.58 9.85 2.01
N ALA A 145 5.84 11.15 1.95
CA ALA A 145 4.88 12.15 2.37
C ALA A 145 3.63 12.16 1.49
N SER A 146 3.80 12.12 0.17
CA SER A 146 2.70 12.03 -0.79
C SER A 146 1.84 10.79 -0.56
N PHE A 147 2.48 9.62 -0.42
CA PHE A 147 1.78 8.35 -0.22
C PHE A 147 0.99 8.33 1.10
N CYS A 148 1.62 8.72 2.22
CA CYS A 148 0.94 8.81 3.50
C CYS A 148 -0.26 9.77 3.42
N GLY A 149 -0.06 10.97 2.87
CA GLY A 149 -1.13 11.95 2.71
C GLY A 149 -2.29 11.43 1.86
N GLN A 150 -2.00 10.77 0.75
CA GLN A 150 -3.01 10.21 -0.14
C GLN A 150 -3.85 9.14 0.55
N VAL A 151 -3.23 8.18 1.26
CA VAL A 151 -3.98 7.13 1.98
C VAL A 151 -4.86 7.71 3.09
N LEU A 152 -4.36 8.69 3.85
CA LEU A 152 -5.17 9.34 4.89
C LEU A 152 -6.34 10.13 4.28
N LYS A 153 -6.12 10.79 3.15
CA LYS A 153 -7.16 11.52 2.42
C LYS A 153 -8.24 10.56 1.91
N GLU A 154 -7.85 9.48 1.26
CA GLU A 154 -8.80 8.46 0.79
C GLU A 154 -9.62 7.89 1.96
N ALA A 155 -8.98 7.57 3.08
CA ALA A 155 -9.66 7.07 4.27
C ALA A 155 -10.70 8.07 4.83
N TYR A 156 -10.41 9.36 4.76
CA TYR A 156 -11.34 10.42 5.13
C TYR A 156 -12.48 10.56 4.12
N ASP A 157 -12.19 10.57 2.82
CA ASP A 157 -13.18 10.72 1.76
C ASP A 157 -14.22 9.57 1.83
N PHE A 158 -13.76 8.33 2.09
CA PHE A 158 -14.65 7.18 2.31
C PHE A 158 -15.53 7.32 3.55
N GLN A 159 -15.08 7.99 4.62
CA GLN A 159 -15.91 8.24 5.80
C GLN A 159 -17.00 9.27 5.53
N THR A 160 -16.67 10.33 4.79
CA THR A 160 -17.64 11.39 4.49
C THR A 160 -18.76 10.94 3.56
N SER A 161 -18.53 9.95 2.69
CA SER A 161 -19.58 9.42 1.80
C SER A 161 -20.61 8.54 2.52
N ILE A 162 -20.34 8.11 3.75
CA ILE A 162 -21.29 7.35 4.60
C ILE A 162 -22.51 8.19 4.94
N GLY A 163 -22.35 9.51 5.11
CA GLY A 163 -23.44 10.42 5.47
C GLY A 163 -24.59 10.46 4.45
N ASP A 164 -24.30 10.13 3.19
CA ASP A 164 -25.24 10.25 2.07
C ASP A 164 -25.84 8.91 1.62
N SER A 165 -25.36 7.77 2.12
CA SER A 165 -25.95 6.47 1.77
C SER A 165 -25.76 5.39 2.85
N THR A 166 -26.85 4.73 3.22
CA THR A 166 -26.87 3.51 4.06
C THR A 166 -26.32 2.29 3.31
N ASN A 167 -25.20 2.45 2.61
CA ASN A 167 -24.63 1.42 1.77
C ASN A 167 -23.74 0.51 2.62
N MET A 168 -24.26 -0.67 2.96
CA MET A 168 -23.52 -1.78 3.57
C MET A 168 -22.19 -2.07 2.83
N GLU A 169 -22.14 -1.82 1.52
CA GLU A 169 -20.93 -1.92 0.70
C GLU A 169 -19.82 -0.92 1.11
N ILE A 170 -20.17 0.30 1.54
CA ILE A 170 -19.19 1.30 2.00
C ILE A 170 -18.56 0.85 3.31
N HIS A 171 -19.36 0.35 4.25
CA HIS A 171 -18.85 -0.21 5.51
C HIS A 171 -17.90 -1.40 5.26
N GLN A 172 -18.25 -2.30 4.32
CA GLN A 172 -17.36 -3.42 3.95
C GLN A 172 -16.06 -2.95 3.29
N VAL A 173 -16.10 -1.94 2.41
CA VAL A 173 -14.90 -1.39 1.77
C VAL A 173 -13.99 -0.74 2.82
N LEU A 174 -14.56 0.00 3.76
CA LEU A 174 -13.82 0.61 4.86
C LEU A 174 -13.17 -0.43 5.78
N GLU A 175 -13.90 -1.48 6.13
CA GLU A 175 -13.36 -2.59 6.94
C GLU A 175 -12.18 -3.27 6.22
N LEU A 176 -12.29 -3.49 4.91
CA LEU A 176 -11.25 -4.11 4.10
C LEU A 176 -10.02 -3.22 3.88
N ARG A 177 -10.19 -1.88 3.86
CA ARG A 177 -9.09 -0.92 3.67
C ARG A 177 -8.48 -0.41 4.99
N SER A 178 -9.18 -0.56 6.11
CA SER A 178 -8.68 -0.20 7.45
C SER A 178 -7.26 -0.73 7.73
N PRO A 179 -6.89 -2.00 7.40
CA PRO A 179 -5.53 -2.49 7.60
C PRO A 179 -4.45 -1.67 6.87
N ILE A 180 -4.76 -1.13 5.69
CA ILE A 180 -3.84 -0.29 4.91
C ILE A 180 -3.61 1.04 5.63
N VAL A 181 -4.70 1.68 6.09
CA VAL A 181 -4.65 2.94 6.85
C VAL A 181 -3.87 2.75 8.14
N VAL A 182 -4.15 1.68 8.90
CA VAL A 182 -3.41 1.32 10.11
C VAL A 182 -1.92 1.10 9.81
N LYS A 183 -1.59 0.43 8.70
CA LYS A 183 -0.19 0.21 8.31
C LYS A 183 0.52 1.51 7.97
N VAL A 184 -0.15 2.44 7.28
CA VAL A 184 0.39 3.77 6.97
C VAL A 184 0.60 4.59 8.23
N LEU A 185 -0.36 4.63 9.15
CA LEU A 185 -0.25 5.34 10.43
C LEU A 185 0.91 4.80 11.28
N LYS A 186 1.05 3.47 11.36
CA LYS A 186 2.21 2.83 12.01
C LYS A 186 3.52 3.17 11.31
N GLY A 187 3.51 3.26 9.98
CA GLY A 187 4.65 3.74 9.21
C GLY A 187 5.04 5.17 9.57
N MET A 188 4.07 6.06 9.70
CA MET A 188 4.28 7.45 10.12
C MET A 188 4.84 7.53 11.55
N CYS A 189 4.52 6.59 12.43
CA CYS A 189 5.14 6.50 13.77
C CYS A 189 6.65 6.24 13.68
N SER A 190 7.09 5.43 12.71
CA SER A 190 8.50 5.10 12.46
C SER A 190 9.23 6.12 11.57
N MET A 191 8.55 7.18 11.11
CA MET A 191 9.13 8.20 10.25
C MET A 191 10.17 9.03 11.01
N GLU A 192 11.23 9.47 10.33
CA GLU A 192 12.22 10.39 10.91
C GLU A 192 11.52 11.70 11.34
N ASN A 193 11.74 12.13 12.59
CA ASN A 193 11.04 13.28 13.17
C ASN A 193 11.17 14.56 12.33
N GLN A 194 12.31 14.77 11.66
CA GLN A 194 12.53 15.93 10.79
C GLN A 194 11.64 15.90 9.56
N ILE A 195 11.45 14.72 8.96
CA ILE A 195 10.56 14.51 7.82
C ILE A 195 9.11 14.73 8.27
N PHE A 196 8.71 14.07 9.37
CA PHE A 196 7.35 14.20 9.89
C PHE A 196 7.01 15.66 10.22
N ARG A 197 7.93 16.39 10.85
CA ARG A 197 7.78 17.82 11.16
C ARG A 197 7.62 18.67 9.91
N ARG A 198 8.43 18.42 8.87
CA ARG A 198 8.39 19.18 7.60
C ARG A 198 7.04 19.04 6.90
N HIS A 199 6.45 17.85 6.95
CA HIS A 199 5.17 17.53 6.31
C HIS A 199 3.96 17.60 7.25
N LEU A 200 4.14 18.00 8.52
CA LEU A 200 3.04 18.04 9.50
C LEU A 200 1.89 18.94 9.04
N ILE A 201 2.18 20.04 8.32
CA ILE A 201 1.17 20.96 7.81
C ILE A 201 0.19 20.26 6.85
N SER A 202 0.68 19.33 6.01
CA SER A 202 -0.17 18.57 5.10
C SER A 202 -0.87 17.40 5.80
N PHE A 203 -0.23 16.77 6.78
CA PHE A 203 -0.79 15.64 7.51
C PHE A 203 -1.86 16.03 8.54
N TYR A 204 -1.65 17.13 9.27
CA TYR A 204 -2.45 17.47 10.44
C TYR A 204 -3.95 17.59 10.16
N PRO A 205 -4.41 18.25 9.07
CA PRO A 205 -5.83 18.29 8.73
C PRO A 205 -6.43 16.90 8.46
N LEU A 206 -5.65 15.99 7.86
CA LEU A 206 -6.11 14.63 7.56
C LEU A 206 -6.16 13.78 8.83
N ILE A 207 -5.12 13.84 9.66
CA ILE A 207 -5.04 13.13 10.95
C ILE A 207 -6.20 13.53 11.86
N THR A 208 -6.47 14.83 12.02
CA THR A 208 -7.54 15.33 12.90
C THR A 208 -8.93 14.89 12.44
N LYS A 209 -9.17 14.84 11.12
CA LYS A 209 -10.42 14.34 10.56
C LYS A 209 -10.63 12.84 10.82
N LEU A 210 -9.56 12.05 10.86
CA LEU A 210 -9.63 10.61 11.14
C LEU A 210 -9.85 10.28 12.62
N VAL A 211 -9.76 11.24 13.55
CA VAL A 211 -10.02 11.00 14.98
C VAL A 211 -11.44 10.48 15.23
N CYS A 212 -12.40 10.89 14.40
CA CYS A 212 -13.80 10.47 14.47
C CYS A 212 -14.11 9.22 13.64
N CYS A 213 -13.10 8.52 13.13
CA CYS A 213 -13.26 7.31 12.33
C CYS A 213 -13.96 6.19 13.13
N GLU A 214 -14.94 5.52 12.51
CA GLU A 214 -15.69 4.43 13.14
C GLU A 214 -14.80 3.22 13.45
N GLN A 215 -13.77 2.99 12.62
CA GLN A 215 -12.85 1.86 12.75
C GLN A 215 -11.95 2.05 13.98
N MET A 216 -12.17 1.21 15.01
CA MET A 216 -11.42 1.27 16.27
C MET A 216 -9.90 1.14 16.05
N ASP A 217 -9.47 0.23 15.18
CA ASP A 217 -8.05 0.00 14.92
C ASP A 217 -7.34 1.22 14.33
N VAL A 218 -8.03 2.01 13.49
CA VAL A 218 -7.52 3.27 12.95
C VAL A 218 -7.34 4.29 14.07
N ARG A 219 -8.33 4.40 14.97
CA ARG A 219 -8.24 5.30 16.14
C ARG A 219 -7.12 4.89 17.10
N CYS A 220 -6.91 3.59 17.32
CA CYS A 220 -5.76 3.09 18.10
C CYS A 220 -4.43 3.51 17.44
N ALA A 221 -4.27 3.31 16.14
CA ALA A 221 -3.06 3.68 15.43
C ALA A 221 -2.81 5.21 15.40
N LEU A 222 -3.87 6.02 15.38
CA LEU A 222 -3.77 7.47 15.54
C LEU A 222 -3.30 7.87 16.94
N ALA A 223 -3.80 7.20 17.98
CA ALA A 223 -3.36 7.45 19.35
C ALA A 223 -1.86 7.14 19.53
N ASP A 224 -1.38 6.06 18.92
CA ASP A 224 0.04 5.72 18.86
C ASP A 224 0.85 6.82 18.15
N LEU A 225 0.37 7.30 16.99
CA LEU A 225 1.01 8.37 16.23
C LEU A 225 1.12 9.66 17.03
N PHE A 226 0.05 10.07 17.72
CA PHE A 226 0.09 11.25 18.59
C PHE A 226 1.10 11.09 19.73
N SER A 227 1.16 9.90 20.32
CA SER A 227 2.05 9.60 21.43
C SER A 227 3.52 9.58 21.02
N MET A 228 3.83 9.08 19.82
CA MET A 228 5.21 8.93 19.34
C MET A 228 5.73 10.18 18.64
N GLN A 229 4.95 10.81 17.77
CA GLN A 229 5.42 11.90 16.91
C GLN A 229 5.05 13.27 17.48
N ILE A 230 3.77 13.50 17.81
CA ILE A 230 3.32 14.83 18.25
C ILE A 230 3.86 15.17 19.64
N ARG A 231 3.92 14.22 20.57
CA ARG A 231 4.52 14.45 21.89
C ARG A 231 5.97 14.88 21.79
N VAL A 232 6.76 14.24 20.92
CA VAL A 232 8.19 14.54 20.74
C VAL A 232 8.38 15.93 20.10
N LEU A 233 7.46 16.37 19.24
CA LEU A 233 7.52 17.70 18.62
C LEU A 233 7.11 18.85 19.54
N MET A 234 6.44 18.56 20.66
CA MET A 234 6.04 19.57 21.66
C MET A 234 7.02 19.70 22.83
N GLN A 235 8.11 18.92 22.83
CA GLN A 235 9.22 18.99 23.79
C GLN A 235 10.44 19.64 23.14
#